data_AF-A0ABD0RZX4-F1
#
_entry.id   AF-A0ABD0RZX4-F1
#
_cell.length_a   1.000
_cell.length_b   1.000
_cell.length_c   1.000
_cell.angle_alpha   90.00
_cell.angle_beta   90.00
_cell.angle_gamma   90.00
#
_symmetry.space_group_name_H-M   'P 1'
#
loop_
_entity.id
_entity.type
_entity.pdbx_description
1 polymer ?
#
loop_
_entity_poly.entity_id
_entity_poly.type
_entity_poly.pdbx_seq_one_letter_code
_entity_poly.pdbx_strand_id
1 'polypeptide(L)'
;GILSDLFPGVTIPEHDYGVLQSTIHSSLCQRSLQPLSSIISKVIQLYETMLVRHGVMLVGPTGGGKTTVYRVLADTLDTLYHAGHQNPFYRPVKTYVLNPKSVSMGELYGEVNPLTLEWRDGLMALCVRAAVQDFSDDHKWVISDGPVDALWIENMNTVLDDNKMLCLANSERIKLTPSIHMMFE
;
A
#
# COMPACT_ATOMS: atom_id res chain seq x y z
N GLY A 1 -16.69 -26.19 13.10
CA GLY A 1 -15.51 -25.48 12.57
C GLY A 1 -15.38 -24.23 13.40
N ILE A 2 -14.17 -23.79 13.79
CA ILE A 2 -13.96 -22.91 14.97
C ILE A 2 -14.99 -21.76 15.10
N LEU A 3 -15.35 -21.07 14.01
CA LEU A 3 -16.38 -20.02 14.01
C LEU A 3 -17.81 -20.53 14.32
N SER A 4 -18.25 -21.65 13.75
CA SER A 4 -19.57 -22.24 14.06
C SER A 4 -19.66 -22.76 15.50
N ASP A 5 -18.51 -23.10 16.08
CA ASP A 5 -18.42 -23.66 17.43
C ASP A 5 -18.39 -22.53 18.48
N LEU A 6 -17.79 -21.38 18.15
CA LEU A 6 -17.73 -20.19 19.00
C LEU A 6 -18.95 -19.25 18.84
N PHE A 7 -19.57 -19.22 17.66
CA PHE A 7 -20.70 -18.33 17.34
C PHE A 7 -21.85 -19.13 16.68
N PRO A 8 -22.50 -20.04 17.43
CA PRO A 8 -23.59 -20.84 16.91
C PRO A 8 -24.78 -19.96 16.50
N GLY A 9 -25.34 -20.22 15.31
CA GLY A 9 -26.51 -19.51 14.78
C GLY A 9 -26.20 -18.17 14.08
N VAL A 10 -24.93 -17.76 14.01
CA VAL A 10 -24.53 -16.56 13.27
C VAL A 10 -24.21 -16.91 11.83
N THR A 11 -25.00 -16.36 10.91
CA THR A 11 -24.73 -16.39 9.46
C THR A 11 -24.01 -15.10 9.07
N ILE A 12 -22.84 -15.21 8.44
CA ILE A 12 -22.10 -14.06 7.93
C ILE A 12 -22.87 -13.49 6.74
N PRO A 13 -23.27 -12.21 6.76
CA PRO A 13 -23.94 -11.59 5.62
C PRO A 13 -22.96 -11.44 4.46
N GLU A 14 -23.42 -11.70 3.24
CA GLU A 14 -22.70 -11.30 2.04
C GLU A 14 -22.72 -9.78 1.92
N HIS A 15 -21.54 -9.16 1.84
CA HIS A 15 -21.44 -7.72 1.59
C HIS A 15 -21.68 -7.44 0.11
N ASP A 16 -22.67 -6.59 -0.18
CA ASP A 16 -22.86 -6.05 -1.52
C ASP A 16 -21.94 -4.84 -1.73
N TYR A 17 -20.89 -5.04 -2.53
CA TYR A 17 -19.96 -3.97 -2.90
C TYR A 17 -20.46 -3.16 -4.11
N GLY A 18 -21.59 -3.54 -4.71
CA GLY A 18 -22.33 -2.81 -5.74
C GLY A 18 -21.44 -2.12 -6.77
N VAL A 19 -21.38 -0.79 -6.66
CA VAL A 19 -20.63 0.08 -7.58
C VAL A 19 -19.14 -0.28 -7.60
N LEU A 20 -18.50 -0.47 -6.45
CA LEU A 20 -17.08 -0.79 -6.36
C LEU A 20 -16.76 -2.07 -7.15
N GLN A 21 -17.52 -3.14 -6.93
CA GLN A 21 -17.31 -4.40 -7.64
C GLN A 21 -17.54 -4.27 -9.15
N SER A 22 -18.56 -3.52 -9.57
CA SER A 22 -18.83 -3.26 -10.98
C SER A 22 -17.72 -2.45 -11.66
N THR A 23 -17.10 -1.51 -10.95
CA THR A 23 -15.98 -0.71 -11.45
C THR A 23 -14.69 -1.50 -11.48
N ILE A 24 -14.45 -2.40 -10.52
CA ILE A 24 -13.31 -3.34 -10.57
C ILE A 24 -13.42 -4.22 -11.82
N HIS A 25 -14.60 -4.77 -12.09
CA HIS A 25 -14.83 -5.56 -13.29
C HIS A 25 -14.54 -4.76 -14.57
N SER A 26 -15.05 -3.52 -14.64
CA SER A 26 -14.77 -2.62 -15.77
C SER A 26 -13.28 -2.30 -15.93
N SER A 27 -12.59 -2.04 -14.82
CA SER A 27 -11.14 -1.75 -14.80
C SER A 27 -10.31 -2.94 -15.28
N LEU A 28 -10.69 -4.17 -14.90
CA LEU A 28 -10.06 -5.40 -15.40
C LEU A 28 -10.22 -5.52 -16.93
N CYS A 29 -11.42 -5.30 -17.44
CA CYS A 29 -11.70 -5.34 -18.88
C CYS A 29 -10.91 -4.25 -19.65
N GLN A 30 -10.83 -3.03 -19.13
CA GLN A 30 -10.05 -1.94 -19.74
C GLN A 30 -8.56 -2.29 -19.84
N ARG A 31 -8.02 -3.00 -18.85
CA ARG A 31 -6.64 -3.52 -18.88
C ARG A 31 -6.47 -4.78 -19.74
N SER A 32 -7.51 -5.20 -20.48
CA SER A 32 -7.52 -6.45 -21.26
C SER A 32 -7.24 -7.71 -20.42
N LEU A 33 -7.66 -7.71 -19.16
CA LEU A 33 -7.54 -8.84 -18.24
C LEU A 33 -8.86 -9.63 -18.18
N GLN A 34 -8.77 -10.91 -17.81
CA GLN A 34 -9.95 -11.71 -17.54
C GLN A 34 -10.52 -11.39 -16.15
N PRO A 35 -11.81 -11.00 -16.04
CA PRO A 35 -12.43 -10.65 -14.77
C PRO A 35 -12.80 -11.91 -13.97
N LEU A 36 -11.79 -12.61 -13.47
CA LEU A 36 -11.96 -13.76 -12.60
C LEU A 36 -12.45 -13.31 -11.22
N SER A 37 -13.41 -14.03 -10.66
CA SER A 37 -13.95 -13.75 -9.31
C SER A 37 -12.87 -13.70 -8.24
N SER A 38 -11.84 -14.54 -8.35
CA SER A 38 -10.70 -14.57 -7.42
C SER A 38 -9.94 -13.24 -7.38
N ILE A 39 -9.69 -12.61 -8.54
CA ILE A 39 -8.99 -11.32 -8.60
C ILE A 39 -9.88 -10.23 -8.02
N ILE A 40 -11.17 -10.21 -8.37
CA ILE A 40 -12.13 -9.24 -7.86
C ILE A 40 -12.19 -9.31 -6.32
N SER A 41 -12.32 -10.50 -5.76
CA SER A 41 -12.29 -10.69 -4.29
C SER A 41 -10.98 -10.21 -3.67
N LYS A 42 -9.83 -10.41 -4.34
CA LYS A 42 -8.53 -9.95 -3.83
C LYS A 42 -8.38 -8.42 -3.88
N VAL A 43 -8.92 -7.77 -4.91
CA VAL A 43 -8.97 -6.30 -5.00
C VAL A 43 -9.86 -5.73 -3.89
N ILE A 44 -11.02 -6.34 -3.64
CA ILE A 44 -11.92 -5.95 -2.55
C ILE A 44 -11.25 -6.14 -1.18
N GLN A 45 -10.61 -7.29 -0.93
CA GLN A 45 -9.87 -7.56 0.31
C GLN A 45 -8.76 -6.53 0.55
N LEU A 46 -8.04 -6.15 -0.51
CA LEU A 46 -7.03 -5.11 -0.42
C LEU A 46 -7.66 -3.76 -0.03
N TYR A 47 -8.74 -3.35 -0.72
CA TYR A 47 -9.48 -2.12 -0.41
C TYR A 47 -9.92 -2.09 1.07
N GLU A 48 -10.55 -3.16 1.56
CA GLU A 48 -11.01 -3.24 2.96
C GLU A 48 -9.85 -3.16 3.95
N THR A 49 -8.73 -3.82 3.65
CA THR A 49 -7.54 -3.78 4.49
C THR A 49 -6.98 -2.36 4.55
N MET A 50 -6.94 -1.65 3.42
CA MET A 50 -6.43 -0.28 3.35
C MET A 50 -7.34 0.75 4.04
N LEU A 51 -8.64 0.49 4.18
CA LEU A 51 -9.53 1.34 4.99
C LEU A 51 -9.15 1.36 6.46
N VAL A 52 -8.58 0.26 6.98
CA VAL A 52 -8.31 0.07 8.41
C VAL A 52 -6.82 0.22 8.73
N ARG A 53 -5.94 -0.18 7.81
CA ARG A 53 -4.49 -0.21 8.01
C ARG A 53 -3.78 0.62 6.94
N HIS A 54 -2.83 1.45 7.37
CA HIS A 54 -1.92 2.15 6.46
C HIS A 54 -0.79 1.24 5.97
N GLY A 55 -0.40 0.23 6.74
CA GLY A 55 0.57 -0.79 6.35
C GLY A 55 -0.12 -2.08 5.87
N VAL A 56 0.18 -2.51 4.64
CA VAL A 56 -0.42 -3.71 4.03
C VAL A 56 0.64 -4.60 3.39
N MET A 57 0.55 -5.90 3.63
CA MET A 57 1.43 -6.90 3.01
C MET A 57 0.66 -7.75 2.00
N LEU A 58 1.11 -7.76 0.75
CA LEU A 58 0.57 -8.59 -0.32
C LEU A 58 1.32 -9.90 -0.35
N VAL A 59 0.71 -10.96 0.18
CA VAL A 59 1.36 -12.28 0.26
C VAL A 59 0.91 -13.18 -0.89
N GLY A 60 1.88 -13.73 -1.62
CA GLY A 60 1.65 -14.69 -2.69
C GLY A 60 2.91 -14.96 -3.51
N PRO A 61 2.91 -15.99 -4.37
CA PRO A 61 4.05 -16.31 -5.21
C PRO A 61 4.35 -15.20 -6.24
N THR A 62 5.58 -15.18 -6.77
CA THR A 62 5.93 -14.36 -7.93
C THR A 62 5.04 -14.75 -9.12
N GLY A 63 4.52 -13.75 -9.84
CA GLY A 63 3.55 -13.98 -10.91
C GLY A 63 2.12 -14.29 -10.44
N GLY A 64 1.84 -14.27 -9.13
CA GLY A 64 0.50 -14.49 -8.57
C GLY A 64 -0.49 -13.33 -8.73
N GLY A 65 -0.14 -12.30 -9.50
CA GLY A 65 -1.03 -11.16 -9.77
C GLY A 65 -1.08 -10.08 -8.69
N LYS A 66 -0.17 -10.08 -7.70
CA LYS A 66 -0.11 -9.07 -6.63
C LYS A 66 -0.03 -7.64 -7.17
N THR A 67 0.90 -7.43 -8.11
CA THR A 67 1.05 -6.16 -8.82
C THR A 67 -0.21 -5.76 -9.57
N THR A 68 -0.90 -6.73 -10.18
CA THR A 68 -2.16 -6.50 -10.90
C THR A 68 -3.27 -6.07 -9.95
N VAL A 69 -3.37 -6.68 -8.77
CA VAL A 69 -4.41 -6.38 -7.78
C VAL A 69 -4.36 -4.92 -7.33
N TYR A 70 -3.19 -4.42 -6.88
CA TYR A 70 -3.13 -3.02 -6.44
C TYR A 70 -3.29 -2.04 -7.60
N ARG A 71 -2.78 -2.34 -8.80
CA ARG A 71 -2.97 -1.48 -9.98
C ARG A 71 -4.43 -1.37 -10.38
N VAL A 72 -5.16 -2.48 -10.39
CA VAL A 72 -6.60 -2.49 -10.66
C VAL A 72 -7.35 -1.70 -9.58
N LEU A 73 -6.95 -1.82 -8.32
CA LEU A 73 -7.55 -0.99 -7.25
C LEU A 73 -7.30 0.50 -7.50
N ALA A 74 -6.08 0.91 -7.86
CA ALA A 74 -5.75 2.29 -8.16
C ALA A 74 -6.61 2.85 -9.30
N ASP A 75 -6.71 2.12 -10.42
CA ASP A 75 -7.56 2.49 -11.56
C ASP A 75 -9.05 2.58 -11.17
N THR A 76 -9.50 1.66 -10.31
CA THR A 76 -10.88 1.64 -9.80
C THR A 76 -11.17 2.88 -8.96
N LEU A 77 -10.30 3.24 -8.02
CA LEU A 77 -10.48 4.41 -7.16
C LEU A 77 -10.46 5.71 -7.96
N ASP A 78 -9.59 5.81 -8.96
CA ASP A 78 -9.53 6.95 -9.87
C ASP A 78 -10.80 7.08 -10.71
N THR A 79 -11.30 5.97 -11.27
CA THR A 79 -12.55 5.94 -12.04
C THR A 79 -13.75 6.36 -11.18
N LEU A 80 -13.82 5.86 -9.94
CA LEU A 80 -14.91 6.18 -9.01
C LEU A 80 -14.88 7.66 -8.59
N TYR A 81 -13.69 8.23 -8.42
CA TYR A 81 -13.53 9.65 -8.11
C TYR A 81 -14.05 10.52 -9.27
N HIS A 82 -13.64 10.24 -10.51
CA HIS A 82 -14.09 10.99 -11.69
C HIS A 82 -15.59 10.80 -12.00
N ALA A 83 -16.17 9.66 -11.62
CA ALA A 83 -17.61 9.43 -11.70
C ALA A 83 -18.43 10.21 -10.64
N GLY A 84 -17.77 10.90 -9.70
CA GLY A 84 -18.42 11.77 -8.71
C GLY A 84 -19.04 11.04 -7.52
N HIS A 85 -18.63 9.81 -7.23
CA HIS A 85 -19.12 9.06 -6.07
C HIS A 85 -18.63 9.70 -4.75
N GLN A 86 -19.52 9.84 -3.77
CA GLN A 86 -19.26 10.61 -2.55
C GLN A 86 -18.45 9.89 -1.46
N ASN A 87 -17.80 8.76 -1.76
CA ASN A 87 -16.99 8.07 -0.77
C ASN A 87 -15.65 8.81 -0.56
N PRO A 88 -15.30 9.22 0.67
CA PRO A 88 -14.04 9.92 0.95
C PRO A 88 -12.79 9.16 0.53
N PHE A 89 -12.85 7.83 0.49
CA PHE A 89 -11.72 6.98 0.10
C PHE A 89 -11.57 6.85 -1.43
N TYR A 90 -12.59 7.18 -2.22
CA TYR A 90 -12.49 7.20 -3.68
C TYR A 90 -11.73 8.46 -4.08
N ARG A 91 -10.41 8.32 -4.12
CA ARG A 91 -9.44 9.35 -4.47
C ARG A 91 -8.42 8.75 -5.43
N PRO A 92 -7.85 9.56 -6.34
CA PRO A 92 -6.76 9.12 -7.20
C PRO A 92 -5.58 8.58 -6.39
N VAL A 93 -4.74 7.76 -7.02
CA VAL A 93 -3.62 7.10 -6.36
C VAL A 93 -2.31 7.45 -7.06
N LYS A 94 -1.32 7.90 -6.29
CA LYS A 94 0.08 8.05 -6.71
C LYS A 94 0.91 6.93 -6.10
N THR A 95 1.72 6.25 -6.91
CA THR A 95 2.55 5.14 -6.46
C THR A 95 4.04 5.50 -6.49
N TYR A 96 4.76 5.11 -5.44
CA TYR A 96 6.21 5.22 -5.31
C TYR A 96 6.76 3.82 -5.12
N VAL A 97 7.28 3.21 -6.18
CA VAL A 97 7.73 1.81 -6.17
C VAL A 97 9.24 1.76 -6.04
N LEU A 98 9.74 0.98 -5.08
CA LEU A 98 11.17 0.76 -4.86
C LEU A 98 11.42 -0.72 -4.53
N ASN A 99 12.59 -1.22 -4.93
CA ASN A 99 13.03 -2.56 -4.52
C ASN A 99 14.06 -2.45 -3.39
N PRO A 100 13.72 -2.83 -2.15
CA PRO A 100 14.60 -2.63 -1.00
C PRO A 100 15.88 -3.49 -1.06
N LYS A 101 15.89 -4.57 -1.87
CA LYS A 101 17.05 -5.47 -2.00
C LYS A 101 17.91 -5.19 -3.22
N SER A 102 17.50 -4.27 -4.10
CA SER A 102 18.35 -3.84 -5.22
C SER A 102 19.37 -2.77 -4.83
N VAL A 103 19.32 -2.28 -3.59
CA VAL A 103 20.20 -1.24 -3.05
C VAL A 103 20.77 -1.65 -1.71
N SER A 104 21.86 -1.01 -1.29
CA SER A 104 22.41 -1.18 0.05
C SER A 104 21.52 -0.54 1.12
N MET A 105 21.74 -0.89 2.40
CA MET A 105 21.01 -0.27 3.50
C MET A 105 21.23 1.23 3.63
N GLY A 106 22.47 1.67 3.40
CA GLY A 106 22.79 3.10 3.40
C GLY A 106 22.09 3.84 2.27
N GLU A 107 21.95 3.22 1.09
CA GLU A 107 21.18 3.81 -0.02
C GLU A 107 19.67 3.74 0.20
N LEU A 108 19.16 2.79 0.98
CA LEU A 108 17.74 2.66 1.28
C LEU A 108 17.27 3.68 2.34
N TYR A 109 18.00 3.78 3.46
CA TYR A 109 17.61 4.60 4.62
C TYR A 109 18.43 5.87 4.81
N GLY A 110 19.59 5.95 4.18
CA GLY A 110 20.54 7.04 4.32
C GLY A 110 21.78 6.61 5.10
N GLU A 111 22.90 7.24 4.77
CA GLU A 111 24.18 6.99 5.41
C GLU A 111 25.01 8.28 5.47
N VAL A 112 25.97 8.32 6.38
CA VAL A 112 26.97 9.40 6.41
C VAL A 112 28.08 9.04 5.44
N ASN A 113 28.38 9.94 4.50
CA ASN A 113 29.50 9.76 3.59
C ASN A 113 30.81 9.79 4.40
N PRO A 114 31.65 8.75 4.35
CA PRO A 114 32.85 8.67 5.17
C PRO A 114 33.93 9.70 4.80
N LEU A 115 33.88 10.25 3.58
CA LEU A 115 34.85 11.23 3.09
C LEU A 115 34.42 12.67 3.41
N THR A 116 33.14 13.00 3.20
CA THR A 116 32.63 14.37 3.41
C THR A 116 32.05 14.58 4.81
N LEU A 117 31.76 13.50 5.54
CA LEU A 117 31.03 13.49 6.81
C LEU A 117 29.62 14.09 6.72
N GLU A 118 29.08 14.21 5.50
CA GLU A 118 27.74 14.72 5.26
C GLU A 118 26.72 13.57 5.19
N TRP A 119 25.51 13.84 5.66
CA TRP A 119 24.39 12.92 5.55
C TRP A 119 23.88 12.85 4.11
N ARG A 120 23.75 11.64 3.59
CA ARG A 120 23.09 11.35 2.31
C ARG A 120 21.77 10.64 2.58
N ASP A 121 20.68 11.22 2.09
CA ASP A 121 19.35 10.61 2.20
C ASP A 121 19.23 9.33 1.36
N GLY A 122 18.54 8.33 1.93
CA GLY A 122 18.21 7.10 1.24
C GLY A 122 16.91 7.19 0.44
N LEU A 123 16.70 6.25 -0.47
CA LEU A 123 15.55 6.17 -1.36
C LEU A 123 14.22 6.14 -0.61
N MET A 124 14.12 5.39 0.50
CA MET A 124 12.89 5.32 1.30
C MET A 124 12.55 6.68 1.89
N ALA A 125 13.54 7.39 2.45
CA ALA A 125 13.35 8.72 2.99
C ALA A 125 12.89 9.71 1.91
N LEU A 126 13.50 9.65 0.72
CA LEU A 126 13.12 10.50 -0.42
C LEU A 126 11.68 10.22 -0.89
N CYS A 127 11.28 8.95 -1.02
CA CYS A 127 9.92 8.58 -1.41
C CYS A 127 8.88 9.04 -0.38
N VAL A 128 9.10 8.75 0.91
CA VAL A 128 8.17 9.15 1.96
C VAL A 128 8.11 10.68 2.09
N ARG A 129 9.24 11.38 1.97
CA ARG A 129 9.26 12.85 2.01
C ARG A 129 8.51 13.47 0.84
N ALA A 130 8.69 12.94 -0.38
CA ALA A 130 7.94 13.37 -1.55
C ALA A 130 6.42 13.13 -1.37
N ALA A 131 6.03 11.99 -0.79
CA ALA A 131 4.63 11.68 -0.52
C ALA A 131 4.01 12.59 0.56
N VAL A 132 4.77 12.96 1.59
CA VAL A 132 4.32 13.88 2.66
C VAL A 132 4.24 15.33 2.18
N GLN A 133 5.12 15.74 1.27
CA GLN A 133 5.11 17.08 0.67
C GLN A 133 4.00 17.28 -0.37
N ASP A 134 3.31 16.20 -0.77
CA ASP A 134 2.15 16.28 -1.63
C ASP A 134 0.86 16.52 -0.80
N PHE A 135 0.44 17.77 -0.77
CA PHE A 135 -0.76 18.24 -0.06
C PHE A 135 -2.08 17.93 -0.76
N SER A 136 -2.08 17.17 -1.86
CA SER A 136 -3.33 16.70 -2.45
C SER A 136 -4.09 15.76 -1.51
N ASP A 137 -5.38 15.54 -1.75
CA ASP A 137 -6.16 14.51 -1.05
C ASP A 137 -6.01 13.11 -1.70
N ASP A 138 -5.11 12.97 -2.68
CA ASP A 138 -4.86 11.69 -3.35
C ASP A 138 -4.24 10.69 -2.37
N HIS A 139 -4.45 9.40 -2.60
CA HIS A 139 -3.68 8.37 -1.92
C HIS A 139 -2.23 8.36 -2.43
N LYS A 140 -1.29 8.15 -1.52
CA LYS A 140 0.14 7.97 -1.84
C LYS A 140 0.58 6.61 -1.36
N TRP A 141 0.82 5.68 -2.28
CA TRP A 141 1.23 4.32 -1.94
C TRP A 141 2.73 4.19 -2.13
N VAL A 142 3.45 3.96 -1.04
CA VAL A 142 4.89 3.63 -1.06
C VAL A 142 5.00 2.11 -1.04
N ILE A 143 5.48 1.55 -2.15
CA ILE A 143 5.48 0.11 -2.43
C ILE A 143 6.91 -0.40 -2.41
N SER A 144 7.23 -1.26 -1.46
CA SER A 144 8.47 -2.03 -1.43
C SER A 144 8.26 -3.34 -2.19
N ASP A 145 8.72 -3.39 -3.44
CA ASP A 145 8.64 -4.54 -4.35
C ASP A 145 9.92 -5.38 -4.25
N GLY A 146 9.93 -6.35 -3.35
CA GLY A 146 11.09 -7.20 -3.10
C GLY A 146 11.00 -7.95 -1.78
N PRO A 147 11.77 -9.03 -1.62
CA PRO A 147 11.61 -9.93 -0.49
C PRO A 147 11.82 -9.22 0.84
N VAL A 148 10.86 -9.42 1.74
CA VAL A 148 10.92 -8.91 3.11
C VAL A 148 11.96 -9.69 3.90
N ASP A 149 12.90 -8.95 4.47
CA ASP A 149 14.05 -9.44 5.23
C ASP A 149 14.06 -8.69 6.57
N ALA A 150 14.41 -9.42 7.64
CA ALA A 150 14.41 -8.91 9.00
C ALA A 150 15.25 -7.62 9.16
N LEU A 151 16.35 -7.50 8.43
CA LEU A 151 17.30 -6.40 8.60
C LEU A 151 16.70 -5.06 8.16
N TRP A 152 15.99 -5.03 7.01
CA TRP A 152 15.46 -3.75 6.51
C TRP A 152 14.07 -3.46 7.07
N ILE A 153 13.25 -4.47 7.34
CA ILE A 153 11.88 -4.25 7.82
C ILE A 153 11.85 -3.78 9.28
N GLU A 154 12.89 -4.07 10.09
CA GLU A 154 12.97 -3.62 11.49
C GLU A 154 12.87 -2.10 11.62
N ASN A 155 13.50 -1.36 10.70
CA ASN A 155 13.44 0.11 10.64
C ASN A 155 12.03 0.65 10.28
N MET A 156 11.10 -0.21 9.85
CA MET A 156 9.72 0.16 9.51
C MET A 156 8.72 -0.06 10.64
N ASN A 157 9.12 -0.60 11.80
CA ASN A 157 8.18 -0.89 12.89
C ASN A 157 7.41 0.35 13.37
N THR A 158 8.09 1.48 13.61
CA THR A 158 7.45 2.76 13.97
C THR A 158 6.68 3.41 12.81
N VAL A 159 6.92 2.98 11.58
CA VAL A 159 6.10 3.39 10.43
C VAL A 159 4.79 2.62 10.44
N LEU A 160 4.80 1.34 10.79
CA LEU A 160 3.66 0.43 10.71
C LEU A 160 2.77 0.42 11.96
N ASP A 161 3.26 0.93 13.08
CA ASP A 161 2.47 1.13 14.30
C ASP A 161 1.59 2.41 14.24
N ASP A 162 0.94 2.73 15.36
CA ASP A 162 0.06 3.89 15.49
C ASP A 162 0.81 5.24 15.45
N ASN A 163 2.13 5.26 15.61
CA ASN A 163 2.93 6.49 15.51
C ASN A 163 3.04 6.99 14.07
N LYS A 164 2.98 6.08 13.08
CA LYS A 164 3.07 6.37 11.65
C LYS A 164 4.25 7.28 11.32
N MET A 165 5.44 6.91 11.82
CA MET A 165 6.62 7.76 11.81
C MET A 165 7.86 7.01 11.31
N LEU A 166 8.47 7.54 10.26
CA LEU A 166 9.76 7.09 9.76
C LEU A 166 10.87 7.78 10.56
N CYS A 167 11.67 6.99 11.27
CA CYS A 167 12.81 7.44 12.05
C CYS A 167 14.11 7.07 11.32
N LEU A 168 14.93 8.07 11.02
CA LEU A 168 16.21 7.89 10.33
C LEU A 168 17.38 7.95 11.32
N ALA A 169 18.53 7.41 10.92
CA ALA A 169 19.73 7.36 11.78
C ALA A 169 20.30 8.76 12.10
N ASN A 170 20.04 9.76 11.26
CA ASN A 170 20.36 11.18 11.54
C ASN A 170 19.40 11.83 12.57
N SER A 171 18.54 11.05 13.23
CA SER A 171 17.49 11.51 14.15
C SER A 171 16.35 12.31 13.51
N GLU A 172 16.30 12.39 12.17
CA GLU A 172 15.14 12.94 11.47
C GLU A 172 13.92 12.02 11.66
N ARG A 173 12.76 12.65 11.85
CA ARG A 173 11.49 11.98 12.06
C ARG A 173 10.46 12.52 11.08
N ILE A 174 10.03 11.68 10.15
CA ILE A 174 9.06 12.03 9.12
C ILE A 174 7.73 11.37 9.48
N LYS A 175 6.72 12.19 9.83
CA LYS A 175 5.38 11.69 10.16
C LYS A 175 4.56 11.52 8.87
N LEU A 176 3.99 10.34 8.70
CA LEU A 176 3.13 10.03 7.55
C LEU A 176 1.78 10.74 7.71
N THR A 177 1.23 11.22 6.60
CA THR A 177 -0.14 11.73 6.52
C THR A 177 -1.13 10.57 6.36
N PRO A 178 -2.42 10.76 6.71
CA PRO A 178 -3.43 9.70 6.61
C PRO A 178 -3.64 9.14 5.20
N SER A 179 -3.27 9.89 4.16
CA SER A 179 -3.36 9.47 2.76
C SER A 179 -2.20 8.57 2.31
N ILE A 180 -1.17 8.38 3.15
CA ILE A 180 -0.02 7.54 2.82
C ILE A 180 -0.28 6.10 3.27
N HIS A 181 -0.10 5.16 2.33
CA HIS A 181 -0.13 3.74 2.59
C HIS A 181 1.23 3.11 2.26
N MET A 182 1.72 2.25 3.15
CA MET A 182 2.92 1.45 2.95
C MET A 182 2.50 0.06 2.49
N MET A 183 3.02 -0.39 1.35
CA MET A 183 2.73 -1.70 0.78
C MET A 183 4.00 -2.51 0.60
N PHE A 184 3.90 -3.82 0.85
CA PHE A 184 5.02 -4.76 0.73
C PHE A 184 4.62 -5.92 -0.18
N GLU A 185 5.43 -6.20 -1.21
CA GLU A 185 5.24 -7.28 -2.19
C GLU A 185 6.31 -8.38 -2.10
#